data_AF-A0A2M7GVG1-F1
#
_entry.id   AF-A0A2M7GVG1-F1
#
_cell.length_a   1.000
_cell.length_b   1.000
_cell.length_c   1.000
_cell.angle_alpha   90.00
_cell.angle_beta   90.00
_cell.angle_gamma   90.00
#
_symmetry.space_group_name_H-M   'P 1'
#
loop_
_entity.id
_entity.type
_entity.pdbx_description
1 polymer ?
#
loop_
_entity_poly.entity_id
_entity_poly.type
_entity_poly.pdbx_seq_one_letter_code
_entity_poly.pdbx_strand_id
1 'polypeptide(L)' 'MAPGIWQILIIVVLVALLFGAGRISGLMGEVAKGITSFRKGLKEGEEGSEEDEDGSSASISENAQAPESASQEEEKTRN' A
#
# COMPACT_ATOMS: atom_id res chain seq x y z
N MET A 1 -2.91 -30.60 -2.00
CA MET A 1 -1.76 -29.78 -2.44
C MET A 1 -2.06 -28.34 -2.07
N ALA A 2 -1.21 -27.68 -1.28
CA ALA A 2 -1.40 -26.27 -0.97
C ALA A 2 -0.95 -25.41 -2.17
N PRO A 3 -1.64 -24.31 -2.48
CA PRO A 3 -1.14 -23.36 -3.46
C PRO A 3 0.22 -22.83 -2.96
N GLY A 4 1.22 -22.87 -3.82
CA GLY A 4 2.53 -22.31 -3.52
C GLY A 4 2.48 -20.77 -3.48
N ILE A 5 3.55 -20.19 -2.96
CA ILE A 5 3.72 -18.74 -2.82
C ILE A 5 3.57 -18.03 -4.19
N TRP A 6 4.03 -18.65 -5.27
CA TRP A 6 3.91 -18.14 -6.63
C TRP A 6 2.46 -18.03 -7.11
N GLN A 7 1.61 -18.99 -6.77
CA GLN A 7 0.19 -18.96 -7.12
C GLN A 7 -0.53 -17.86 -6.34
N ILE A 8 -0.20 -17.70 -5.05
CA ILE A 8 -0.79 -16.66 -4.20
C ILE A 8 -0.48 -15.27 -4.75
N LEU A 9 0.76 -15.00 -5.16
CA LEU A 9 1.11 -13.71 -5.77
C LEU A 9 0.29 -13.39 -7.02
N ILE A 10 0.12 -14.36 -7.91
CA ILE A 10 -0.69 -14.21 -9.13
C ILE A 10 -2.14 -13.83 -8.80
N ILE A 11 -2.72 -14.47 -7.78
CA ILE A 11 -4.09 -14.21 -7.34
C ILE A 11 -4.20 -12.79 -6.76
N VAL A 12 -3.24 -12.36 -5.95
CA VAL A 12 -3.21 -11.00 -5.38
C VAL A 12 -3.16 -9.94 -6.48
N VAL A 13 -2.36 -10.15 -7.53
CA VAL A 13 -2.28 -9.21 -8.67
C VAL A 13 -3.63 -9.13 -9.41
N LEU A 14 -4.31 -10.26 -9.63
CA LEU A 14 -5.64 -10.26 -10.27
C LEU A 14 -6.67 -9.51 -9.44
N VAL A 15 -6.68 -9.71 -8.12
CA VAL A 15 -7.57 -8.98 -7.20
C VAL A 15 -7.23 -7.49 -7.21
N ALA A 16 -5.94 -7.14 -7.22
CA ALA A 16 -5.52 -5.74 -7.30
C ALA A 16 -5.96 -5.05 -8.60
N LEU A 17 -5.97 -5.77 -9.72
CA LEU A 17 -6.47 -5.26 -11.01
C LEU A 17 -8.00 -5.14 -11.03
N LEU A 18 -8.73 -6.10 -10.46
CA LEU A 18 -10.21 -6.08 -10.40
C LEU A 18 -10.75 -4.95 -9.52
N PHE A 19 -10.13 -4.73 -8.36
CA PHE A 19 -10.58 -3.75 -7.39
C PHE A 19 -9.88 -2.39 -7.55
N GLY A 20 -8.73 -2.36 -8.24
CA GLY A 20 -7.89 -1.18 -8.42
C GLY A 20 -7.06 -0.83 -7.17
N ALA A 21 -5.83 -0.35 -7.39
CA ALA A 21 -4.91 0.01 -6.31
C ALA A 21 -5.46 1.10 -5.37
N GLY A 22 -6.28 2.03 -5.90
CA GLY A 22 -6.85 3.13 -5.12
C GLY A 22 -7.89 2.70 -4.07
N ARG A 23 -8.60 1.59 -4.30
CA ARG A 23 -9.54 1.03 -3.29
C ARG A 23 -8.81 0.27 -2.20
N ILE A 24 -7.72 -0.41 -2.54
CA ILE A 24 -6.97 -1.27 -1.62
C ILE A 24 -6.09 -0.42 -0.69
N SER A 25 -5.52 0.69 -1.17
CA SER A 25 -4.62 1.55 -0.37
C SER A 25 -5.29 2.11 0.90
N GLY A 26 -6.51 2.64 0.79
CA GLY A 26 -7.26 3.15 1.95
C GLY A 26 -7.64 2.04 2.94
N LEU A 27 -8.16 0.92 2.44
CA LEU A 27 -8.56 -0.22 3.26
C LEU A 27 -7.37 -0.89 3.96
N MET A 28 -6.23 -0.99 3.27
CA MET A 28 -5.01 -1.57 3.84
C MET A 28 -4.46 -0.73 4.98
N GLY A 29 -4.61 0.60 4.93
CA GLY A 29 -4.24 1.49 6.04
C GLY A 29 -5.05 1.23 7.31
N GLU A 30 -6.36 1.08 7.19
CA GLU A 30 -7.26 0.78 8.31
C GLU A 30 -7.01 -0.63 8.87
N VAL A 31 -6.83 -1.62 7.99
CA VAL A 31 -6.50 -3.01 8.36
C VAL A 31 -5.13 -3.10 9.04
N ALA A 32 -4.12 -2.38 8.55
CA ALA A 32 -2.78 -2.34 9.15
C ALA A 32 -2.80 -1.75 10.56
N LYS A 33 -3.61 -0.70 10.80
CA LYS A 33 -3.79 -0.11 12.14
C LYS A 33 -4.44 -1.12 13.09
N GLY A 34 -5.47 -1.85 12.63
CA GLY A 34 -6.12 -2.92 13.40
C GLY A 34 -5.20 -4.11 13.72
N ILE A 35 -4.44 -4.60 12.74
CA ILE A 35 -3.46 -5.68 12.92
C ILE A 35 -2.33 -5.24 13.86
N THR A 36 -1.87 -3.99 13.77
CA THR A 36 -0.82 -3.45 14.66
C THR A 36 -1.29 -3.41 16.11
N SER A 37 -2.50 -2.92 16.38
CA SER A 37 -3.09 -2.93 17.72
C SER A 37 -3.32 -4.34 18.24
N PHE A 38 -3.73 -5.28 17.38
CA PHE A 38 -3.87 -6.68 17.75
C PHE A 38 -2.51 -7.31 18.11
N ARG A 39 -1.47 -7.03 17.32
CA ARG A 39 -0.10 -7.51 17.60
C ARG A 39 0.47 -6.89 18.87
N LYS A 40 0.22 -5.59 19.11
CA LYS A 40 0.63 -4.89 20.33
C LYS A 40 -0.05 -5.51 21.55
N GLY A 41 -1.37 -5.75 21.50
CA GLY A 41 -2.11 -6.39 22.58
C GLY A 41 -1.68 -7.84 22.87
N LEU A 42 -1.29 -8.61 21.84
CA LEU A 42 -0.72 -9.94 22.06
C LEU A 42 0.66 -9.90 22.73
N LYS A 43 1.49 -8.93 22.37
CA LYS A 43 2.85 -8.79 22.87
C LYS A 43 2.88 -8.27 24.32
N GLU A 44 1.97 -7.36 24.66
CA GLU A 44 1.75 -6.84 26.02
C GLU A 44 1.26 -7.93 27.01
N GLY A 45 0.61 -8.98 26.50
CA GLY A 45 0.22 -10.14 27.30
C GLY A 45 1.37 -11.11 27.61
N GLU A 46 2.49 -11.04 26.91
CA GLU A 46 3.66 -11.93 27.06
C GLU A 46 4.84 -11.24 27.77
N GLU A 47 5.07 -9.94 27.52
CA GLU A 47 6.15 -9.16 28.12
C GLU A 47 5.63 -7.78 28.57
N GLY A 48 5.69 -7.52 29.87
CA GLY A 48 5.27 -6.26 30.47
C GLY A 48 6.19 -5.10 30.07
N SER A 49 5.56 -4.07 29.50
CA SER A 49 6.03 -2.68 29.37
C SER A 49 7.25 -2.41 28.47
N GLU A 50 6.97 -2.05 27.21
CA GLU A 50 7.73 -1.03 26.49
C GLU A 50 6.75 -0.06 25.80
N GLU A 51 6.87 1.21 26.16
CA GLU A 51 6.03 2.34 25.78
C GLU A 51 6.21 2.74 24.31
N ASP A 52 5.08 3.12 23.70
CA ASP A 52 4.88 4.16 22.69
C ASP A 52 5.83 4.31 21.48
N GLU A 53 5.30 3.93 20.31
CA GLU A 53 5.37 4.78 19.13
C GLU A 53 3.95 5.04 18.60
N ASP A 54 3.38 6.16 19.05
CA ASP A 54 2.36 6.88 18.31
C ASP A 54 2.99 7.43 17.01
N GLY A 55 2.57 6.84 15.90
CA GLY A 55 2.92 7.25 14.55
C GLY A 55 1.67 7.33 13.68
N SER A 56 0.60 7.94 14.20
CA SER A 56 -0.55 8.31 13.38
C SER A 56 -0.20 9.48 12.46
N SER A 57 0.43 9.24 11.30
CA SER A 57 0.14 9.99 10.07
C SER A 57 0.92 9.41 8.89
N ALA A 58 0.33 8.42 8.24
CA ALA A 58 0.53 8.21 6.81
C ALA A 58 -0.77 8.63 6.11
N SER A 59 -1.16 9.90 6.30
CA SER A 59 -2.01 10.60 5.34
C SER A 59 -1.20 10.76 4.05
N ILE A 60 -1.08 9.70 3.24
CA ILE A 60 -0.75 9.84 1.82
C ILE A 60 -2.10 9.94 1.11
N SER A 61 -2.76 11.07 1.32
CA SER A 61 -3.51 11.70 0.26
C SER A 61 -2.50 12.55 -0.52
N GLU A 62 -1.78 11.92 -1.45
CA GLU A 62 -1.12 12.66 -2.52
C GLU A 62 -1.71 12.15 -3.83
N ASN A 63 -2.80 12.82 -4.20
CA ASN A 63 -3.18 13.04 -5.57
C ASN A 63 -1.98 13.66 -6.32
N ALA A 64 -1.23 12.83 -7.04
CA ALA A 64 -0.37 13.29 -8.12
C ALA A 64 -0.31 12.21 -9.21
N GLN A 65 -1.26 12.31 -10.13
CA GLN A 65 -1.10 11.85 -11.51
C GLN A 65 0.22 12.41 -12.08
N ALA A 66 1.11 11.52 -12.53
CA ALA A 66 1.92 11.65 -13.74
C ALA A 66 2.69 10.33 -13.94
N PRO A 67 2.88 9.80 -15.16
CA PRO A 67 2.94 10.54 -16.42
C PRO A 67 2.03 9.95 -17.51
N GLU A 68 1.09 10.74 -18.00
CA GLU A 68 0.41 10.45 -19.27
C GLU A 68 0.66 11.56 -20.28
N SER A 69 1.00 11.11 -21.48
CA SER A 69 1.18 11.85 -22.74
C SER A 69 2.57 12.45 -23.02
N ALA A 70 3.37 11.60 -23.67
CA ALA A 70 4.08 11.96 -24.89
C ALA A 70 3.23 12.85 -25.83
N SER A 71 3.93 13.63 -26.67
CA SER A 71 3.44 14.58 -27.69
C SER A 71 3.49 16.06 -27.27
N GLN A 72 4.71 16.61 -27.20
CA GLN A 72 5.00 17.85 -27.90
C GLN A 72 6.04 17.54 -28.98
N GLU A 73 5.49 17.44 -30.18
CA GLU A 73 6.14 17.46 -31.46
C GLU A 73 6.75 18.85 -31.70
N GLU A 74 7.85 18.85 -32.46
CA GLU A 74 8.38 19.97 -33.26
C GLU A 74 9.07 21.18 -32.63
N GLU A 75 10.08 21.63 -33.39
CA GLU A 75 10.77 22.91 -33.34
C GLU A 75 11.90 23.09 -32.30
N LYS A 76 13.08 22.52 -32.58
CA LYS A 76 14.32 23.31 -32.73
C LYS A 76 15.47 22.50 -33.36
N THR A 77 15.28 22.07 -34.59
CA THR A 77 16.38 22.03 -35.56
C THR A 77 16.15 23.17 -36.52
N ARG A 78 17.02 24.20 -36.48
CA ARG A 78 17.49 25.02 -37.61
C ARG A 78 17.94 26.41 -37.14
N ASN A 79 19.24 26.65 -37.38
CA ASN A 79 20.00 27.91 -37.43
C ASN A 79 20.37 28.61 -36.13
#